data_AF-A0A2J5N7H9-F1
#
_entry.id   AF-A0A2J5N7H9-F1
#
_cell.length_a   1.000
_cell.length_b   1.000
_cell.length_c   1.000
_cell.angle_alpha   90.00
_cell.angle_beta   90.00
_cell.angle_gamma   90.00
#
_symmetry.space_group_name_H-M   'P 1'
#
loop_
_entity.id
_entity.type
_entity.pdbx_description
1 polymer ?
#
loop_
_entity_poly.entity_id
_entity_poly.type
_entity_poly.pdbx_seq_one_letter_code
_entity_poly.pdbx_strand_id
1 'polypeptide(L)' 'LGSVAGYLCSEGEQKVVGLEVNANHIRSVRSGRVRGVCRALHVGSRHQVWQIDIFDEQGRLCCSSRLTTAVI' A
#
# COMPACT_ATOMS: atom_id res chain seq x y z
N LEU A 1 -4.68 -2.49 1.18
CA LEU A 1 -4.33 -1.89 -0.13
C LEU A 1 -3.15 -2.63 -0.74
N GLY A 2 -1.92 -2.42 -0.24
CA GLY A 2 -0.73 -3.09 -0.78
C GLY A 2 -0.79 -4.63 -0.78
N SER A 3 -1.22 -5.29 0.30
CA SER A 3 -1.33 -6.76 0.33
C SER A 3 -2.32 -7.32 -0.69
N VAL A 4 -3.43 -6.62 -0.93
CA VAL A 4 -4.43 -7.02 -1.93
C VAL A 4 -3.87 -6.83 -3.34
N ALA A 5 -3.21 -5.69 -3.59
CA ALA A 5 -2.54 -5.45 -4.87
C ALA A 5 -1.46 -6.51 -5.11
N GLY A 6 -0.72 -6.90 -4.07
CA GLY A 6 0.28 -7.96 -4.15
C GLY A 6 -0.30 -9.33 -4.46
N TYR A 7 -1.41 -9.69 -3.80
CA TYR A 7 -2.14 -10.92 -4.09
C TYR A 7 -2.65 -10.96 -5.54
N LEU A 8 -3.16 -9.84 -6.06
CA LEU A 8 -3.58 -9.73 -7.46
C LEU A 8 -2.42 -9.79 -8.46
N CYS A 9 -1.17 -9.66 -7.99
CA CYS A 9 0.05 -9.84 -8.76
C CYS A 9 0.76 -11.16 -8.46
N SER A 10 0.07 -12.12 -7.84
CA SER A 10 0.58 -13.46 -7.54
C SER A 10 -0.16 -14.53 -8.34
N GLU A 11 0.46 -15.69 -8.53
CA GLU A 11 -0.03 -16.76 -9.40
C GLU A 11 -0.25 -18.07 -8.64
N GLY A 12 -1.21 -18.87 -9.10
CA GLY A 12 -1.48 -20.19 -8.54
C GLY A 12 -1.79 -20.15 -7.05
N GLU A 13 -1.08 -20.96 -6.28
CA GLU A 13 -1.22 -21.11 -4.82
C GLU A 13 -0.34 -20.13 -4.02
N GLN A 14 0.32 -19.18 -4.69
CA GLN A 14 1.17 -18.19 -4.02
C GLN A 14 0.37 -17.37 -3.02
N LYS A 15 1.01 -17.07 -1.89
CA LYS A 15 0.48 -16.23 -0.82
C LYS A 15 1.33 -14.98 -0.71
N VAL A 16 0.68 -13.89 -0.30
CA VAL A 16 1.35 -12.61 -0.09
C VAL A 16 1.22 -12.19 1.36
N VAL A 17 2.35 -11.98 2.02
CA VAL A 17 2.42 -11.57 3.43
C VAL A 17 3.20 -10.28 3.57
N GLY A 18 2.79 -9.42 4.51
CA GLY A 18 3.53 -8.19 4.81
C GLY A 18 4.87 -8.50 5.48
N LEU A 19 5.94 -7.87 5.00
CA LEU A 19 7.28 -8.02 5.56
C LEU A 19 7.71 -6.76 6.33
N GLU A 20 7.49 -5.59 5.76
CA GLU A 20 7.84 -4.31 6.38
C GLU A 20 6.83 -3.24 5.95
N VAL A 21 6.51 -2.32 6.85
CA VAL A 21 5.67 -1.16 6.55
C VAL A 21 6.22 0.08 7.24
N ASN A 22 6.29 1.17 6.50
CA ASN A 22 6.55 2.50 7.03
C ASN A 22 5.49 3.49 6.54
N ALA A 23 5.28 4.55 7.32
CA ALA A 23 4.32 5.59 7.01
C ALA A 23 4.74 6.93 7.63
N ASN A 24 4.49 8.01 6.90
CA ASN A 24 4.60 9.38 7.41
C ASN A 24 3.20 9.98 7.54
N HIS A 25 2.83 10.37 8.76
CA HIS A 25 1.57 11.06 9.06
C HIS A 25 1.73 12.56 8.88
N ILE A 26 1.32 13.07 7.73
CA ILE A 26 1.62 14.43 7.27
C ILE A 26 0.53 15.42 7.68
N ARG A 27 -0.75 15.01 7.65
CA ARG A 27 -1.90 15.87 7.95
C ARG A 27 -3.00 15.09 8.65
N SER A 28 -3.58 15.68 9.68
CA SER A 28 -4.73 15.14 10.39
C SER A 28 -6.03 15.28 9.59
N VAL A 29 -6.90 14.28 9.70
CA VAL A 29 -8.26 14.27 9.16
C VAL A 29 -9.20 14.05 10.34
N ARG A 30 -10.18 14.95 10.55
CA ARG A 30 -11.04 14.94 11.74
C ARG A 30 -12.44 14.35 11.48
N SER A 31 -12.88 14.33 10.23
CA SER A 31 -14.18 13.84 9.79
C SER A 31 -14.15 13.53 8.29
N GLY A 32 -15.23 12.95 7.77
CA GLY A 32 -15.34 12.54 6.36
C GLY A 32 -14.62 11.23 6.06
N ARG A 33 -14.33 10.99 4.77
CA ARG A 33 -13.61 9.80 4.31
C ARG A 33 -12.21 10.14 3.83
N VAL A 34 -11.34 9.13 3.82
CA VAL A 34 -10.03 9.20 3.16
C VAL A 34 -9.99 8.22 2.00
N ARG A 35 -9.22 8.56 0.96
CA ARG A 35 -9.00 7.74 -0.23
C ARG A 35 -7.54 7.34 -0.30
N GLY A 36 -7.27 6.04 -0.22
CA GLY A 36 -5.94 5.48 -0.47
C GLY A 36 -5.75 5.14 -1.95
N VAL A 37 -4.59 5.50 -2.50
CA VAL A 37 -4.14 5.13 -3.85
C VAL A 37 -2.90 4.26 -3.70
N CYS A 38 -3.00 3.01 -4.16
CA CYS A 38 -1.90 2.06 -4.13
C CYS A 38 -1.28 1.96 -5.52
N ARG A 39 0.06 2.02 -5.61
CA ARG A 39 0.80 1.85 -6.86
C ARG A 39 1.97 0.91 -6.63
N ALA A 40 2.26 0.06 -7.61
CA ALA A 40 3.45 -0.75 -7.59
C ALA A 40 4.69 0.15 -7.74
N LEU A 41 5.69 -0.08 -6.89
CA LEU A 41 7.04 0.44 -7.08
C LEU A 41 7.98 -0.66 -7.59
N HIS A 42 7.76 -1.90 -7.15
CA HIS A 42 8.46 -3.10 -7.60
C HIS A 42 7.53 -4.31 -7.45
N VAL A 43 7.47 -5.18 -8.46
CA VAL A 43 6.71 -6.44 -8.42
C VAL A 43 7.64 -7.57 -8.86
N GLY A 44 8.34 -8.16 -7.89
CA GLY A 44 9.22 -9.30 -8.10
C GLY A 44 8.57 -10.61 -7.69
N SER A 45 9.19 -11.73 -8.06
CA SER A 45 8.70 -13.08 -7.79
C SER A 45 8.79 -13.51 -6.32
N ARG A 46 9.62 -12.85 -5.51
CA ARG A 46 9.77 -13.12 -4.06
C ARG A 46 9.38 -11.93 -3.18
N HIS A 47 9.56 -10.71 -3.69
CA HIS A 47 9.28 -9.48 -2.95
C HIS A 47 8.59 -8.47 -3.84
N GLN A 48 7.67 -7.72 -3.25
CA GLN A 48 6.99 -6.61 -3.92
C GLN A 48 6.98 -5.39 -3.01
N VAL A 49 7.03 -4.20 -3.60
CA VAL A 49 7.04 -2.92 -2.89
C VAL A 49 5.90 -2.05 -3.42
N TRP A 50 5.06 -1.57 -2.52
CA TRP A 50 3.84 -0.84 -2.82
C TRP A 50 3.87 0.55 -2.17
N GLN A 51 3.70 1.60 -2.98
CA GLN A 51 3.45 2.97 -2.50
C GLN A 51 1.96 3.14 -2.24
N ILE A 52 1.60 3.66 -1.08
CA ILE A 52 0.22 3.92 -0.68
C ILE A 52 0.12 5.36 -0.20
N ASP A 53 -0.51 6.21 -1.01
CA ASP A 53 -0.78 7.60 -0.63
C ASP A 53 -2.26 7.75 -0.27
N ILE A 54 -2.51 8.37 0.89
CA ILE A 54 -3.85 8.55 1.45
C ILE A 54 -4.18 10.04 1.43
N PHE A 55 -5.31 10.36 0.82
CA PHE A 55 -5.80 11.72 0.62
C PHE A 55 -7.14 11.93 1.32
N ASP A 56 -7.41 13.16 1.78
CA ASP A 56 -8.75 13.56 2.23
C ASP A 56 -9.69 13.87 1.05
N GLU A 57 -10.93 14.27 1.35
CA GLU A 57 -11.96 14.62 0.35
C GLU A 57 -11.60 15.84 -0.50
N GLN A 58 -10.68 16.69 -0.03
CA GLN A 58 -10.16 17.83 -0.79
C GLN A 58 -8.91 17.44 -1.61
N GLY A 59 -8.53 16.17 -1.64
CA GLY A 59 -7.37 15.68 -2.38
C GLY A 59 -6.02 16.04 -1.74
N ARG A 60 -6.00 16.48 -0.47
CA ARG A 60 -4.74 16.83 0.22
C ARG A 60 -4.11 15.55 0.78
N LEU A 61 -2.79 15.42 0.65
CA LEU A 61 -2.05 14.27 1.18
C LEU A 61 -2.09 14.26 2.71
N CYS A 62 -2.52 13.15 3.30
CA CYS A 62 -2.65 12.95 4.74
C CYS A 62 -1.61 11.97 5.27
N CYS A 63 -1.35 10.89 4.52
CA CYS A 63 -0.36 9.89 4.86
C CYS A 63 0.28 9.35 3.59
N SER A 64 1.59 9.15 3.62
CA SER A 64 2.34 8.46 2.57
C SER A 64 3.05 7.27 3.21
N SER A 65 2.77 6.07 2.69
CA SER A 65 3.23 4.80 3.26
C SER A 65 3.82 3.91 2.19
N ARG A 66 4.74 3.06 2.61
CA ARG A 66 5.33 2.01 1.78
C ARG A 66 5.14 0.67 2.47
N LEU A 67 4.69 -0.32 1.71
CA LEU A 67 4.56 -1.70 2.15
C LEU A 67 5.47 -2.60 1.32
N THR A 68 6.37 -3.31 1.98
CA THR A 68 7.12 -4.42 1.41
C THR A 68 6.40 -5.72 1.75
N THR A 69 6.21 -6.59 0.76
CA THR A 69 5.59 -7.91 0.93
C THR A 69 6.52 -9.01 0.45
N ALA A 70 6.35 -10.22 1.00
CA ALA A 70 6.95 -11.44 0.49
C ALA A 70 5.87 -12.27 -0.23
N VAL A 71 6.27 -12.87 -1.35
CA VAL A 71 5.47 -13.87 -2.09
C VAL A 71 6.03 -15.24 -1.73
N ILE A 72 5.18 -16.11 -1.19
CA ILE A 72 5.53 -17.45 -0.69
C ILE A 72 4.65 -18.53 -1.29
#